data_AF-W9EHX9-F1
#
_entry.id   AF-W9EHX9-F1
#
_cell.length_a   1.000
_cell.length_b   1.000
_cell.length_c   1.000
_cell.angle_alpha   90.00
_cell.angle_beta   90.00
_cell.angle_gamma   90.00
#
_symmetry.space_group_name_H-M   'P 1'
#
loop_
_entity.id
_entity.type
_entity.pdbx_description
1 polymer ?
#
loop_
_entity_poly.entity_id
_entity_poly.type
_entity_poly.pdbx_seq_one_letter_code
_entity_poly.pdbx_strand_id
1 'polypeptide(L)' 'MQTSFYDYLMTRRNPLDHGAVAEFANNAFFDQSFPKHTNDFATLSQYLEENAGYLPTMTIFDAAWQQYLAAMN' A
#
# COMPACT_ATOMS: atom_id res chain seq x y z
N MET A 1 -3.56 17.02 8.93
CA MET A 1 -2.50 16.12 8.45
C MET A 1 -3.02 15.44 7.20
N GLN A 2 -2.21 15.36 6.15
CA GLN A 2 -2.58 14.66 4.93
C GLN A 2 -2.49 13.14 5.19
N THR A 3 -3.53 12.38 4.86
CA THR A 3 -3.57 10.92 5.03
C THR A 3 -2.46 10.28 4.21
N SER A 4 -1.56 9.51 4.84
CA SER A 4 -0.50 8.81 4.13
C SER A 4 -1.06 7.63 3.32
N PHE A 5 -0.27 7.08 2.40
CA PHE A 5 -0.67 5.87 1.69
C PHE A 5 -0.82 4.66 2.63
N TYR A 6 0.02 4.60 3.68
CA TYR A 6 -0.07 3.56 4.69
C TYR A 6 -1.39 3.65 5.47
N ASP A 7 -1.78 4.86 5.91
CA ASP A 7 -3.05 5.06 6.61
C ASP A 7 -4.23 4.60 5.74
N TYR A 8 -4.19 4.89 4.44
CA TYR A 8 -5.16 4.39 3.48
C TYR A 8 -5.17 2.86 3.40
N LEU A 9 -4.01 2.21 3.28
CA LEU A 9 -3.93 0.74 3.25
C LEU A 9 -4.53 0.12 4.51
N MET A 10 -4.38 0.74 5.68
CA MET A 10 -4.97 0.22 6.92
C MET A 10 -6.50 0.15 6.87
N THR A 11 -7.16 1.01 6.09
CA THR A 11 -8.61 0.95 5.85
C THR A 11 -9.03 -0.17 4.88
N ARG A 12 -8.09 -0.68 4.09
CA ARG A 12 -8.29 -1.75 3.09
C ARG A 12 -7.97 -3.14 3.63
N ARG A 13 -7.47 -3.23 4.86
CA ARG A 13 -7.25 -4.53 5.52
C ARG A 13 -8.57 -5.25 5.70
N ASN A 14 -8.65 -6.44 5.15
CA ASN A 14 -9.76 -7.35 5.39
C ASN A 14 -9.21 -8.79 5.37
N PRO A 15 -9.21 -9.50 6.51
CA PRO A 15 -8.67 -10.87 6.57
C PRO A 15 -9.54 -11.91 5.86
N LEU A 16 -10.77 -11.53 5.46
CA LEU A 16 -11.70 -12.39 4.72
C LEU A 16 -11.71 -12.07 3.21
N ASP A 17 -10.99 -11.02 2.78
CA ASP A 17 -10.85 -10.64 1.38
C ASP A 17 -9.50 -11.11 0.85
N HIS A 18 -9.54 -11.93 -0.19
CA HIS A 18 -8.37 -12.47 -0.88
C HIS A 18 -8.05 -11.68 -2.16
N GLY A 19 -8.64 -10.49 -2.31
CA GLY A 19 -8.29 -9.55 -3.37
C GLY A 19 -6.87 -9.02 -3.17
N ALA A 20 -6.15 -8.83 -4.28
CA ALA A 20 -4.72 -8.49 -4.24
C ALA A 20 -4.40 -7.21 -3.45
N VAL A 21 -5.29 -6.22 -3.44
CA VAL A 21 -5.11 -4.98 -2.64
C VAL A 21 -5.33 -5.23 -1.15
N ALA A 22 -6.27 -6.10 -0.77
CA ALA A 22 -6.49 -6.47 0.62
C ALA A 22 -5.31 -7.29 1.16
N GLU A 23 -4.78 -8.22 0.37
CA GLU A 23 -3.56 -8.97 0.69
C GLU A 23 -2.35 -8.03 0.80
N PHE A 24 -2.19 -7.09 -0.12
CA PHE A 24 -1.15 -6.05 -0.01
C PHE A 24 -1.29 -5.24 1.29
N ALA A 25 -2.49 -4.78 1.63
CA ALA A 25 -2.75 -4.05 2.87
C ALA A 25 -2.42 -4.88 4.12
N ASN A 26 -2.75 -6.18 4.11
CA ASN A 26 -2.42 -7.10 5.19
C ASN A 26 -0.90 -7.31 5.32
N ASN A 27 -0.19 -7.49 4.20
CA ASN A 27 1.26 -7.67 4.21
C ASN A 27 2.00 -6.39 4.62
N ALA A 28 1.60 -5.23 4.12
CA ALA A 28 2.15 -3.93 4.51
C ALA A 28 1.96 -3.63 6.01
N PHE A 29 0.91 -4.17 6.65
CA PHE A 29 0.74 -4.08 8.11
C PHE A 29 1.81 -4.86 8.88
N PHE A 30 2.22 -6.03 8.38
CA PHE A 30 3.27 -6.84 8.99
C PHE A 30 4.68 -6.33 8.66
N ASP A 31 4.81 -5.48 7.65
CA ASP A 31 6.03 -4.81 7.27
C ASP A 31 6.34 -3.64 8.24
N GLN A 32 7.22 -3.89 9.20
CA GLN A 32 7.61 -2.89 10.19
C GLN A 32 8.40 -1.73 9.58
N SER A 33 9.06 -1.97 8.44
CA SER A 33 9.92 -1.02 7.75
C SER A 33 9.17 -0.18 6.70
N PHE A 34 7.90 -0.48 6.46
CA PHE A 34 7.08 0.26 5.49
C PHE A 34 7.11 1.78 5.76
N PRO A 35 7.24 2.65 4.74
CA PRO A 35 7.18 4.10 4.91
C PRO A 35 5.78 4.60 5.34
N LYS A 36 5.55 4.75 6.65
CA LYS A 36 4.21 5.05 7.22
C LYS A 36 3.78 6.51 7.15
N HIS A 37 4.68 7.41 6.80
CA HIS A 37 4.45 8.86 6.89
C HIS A 37 4.71 9.59 5.58
N THR A 38 4.60 8.89 4.46
CA THR A 38 4.75 9.46 3.12
C THR A 38 3.54 9.15 2.25
N ASN A 39 3.28 10.07 1.33
CA ASN A 39 2.37 9.94 0.20
C ASN A 39 3.10 10.31 -1.10
N ASP A 40 4.43 10.21 -1.11
CA ASP A 40 5.23 10.37 -2.31
C ASP A 40 5.30 9.05 -3.08
N PHE A 41 4.80 9.05 -4.32
CA PHE A 41 4.75 7.87 -5.16
C PHE A 41 6.13 7.28 -5.42
N ALA A 42 7.13 8.12 -5.73
CA ALA A 42 8.46 7.67 -6.09
C ALA A 42 9.16 6.97 -4.91
N THR A 43 9.05 7.56 -3.71
CA THR A 43 9.57 6.97 -2.47
C THR A 43 8.95 5.61 -2.18
N LEU A 44 7.62 5.49 -2.35
CA LEU A 44 6.91 4.23 -2.14
C LEU A 44 7.26 3.18 -3.21
N SER A 45 7.31 3.57 -4.49
CA SER A 45 7.67 2.66 -5.59
C SER A 45 9.06 2.08 -5.38
N GLN A 46 10.05 2.94 -5.09
CA GLN A 46 11.43 2.50 -4.84
C GLN A 46 11.48 1.54 -3.64
N TYR A 47 10.84 1.90 -2.53
CA TYR A 47 10.80 1.04 -1.35
C TYR A 47 10.23 -0.35 -1.67
N LEU A 48 9.12 -0.41 -2.41
CA LEU A 48 8.43 -1.65 -2.76
C LEU A 48 9.27 -2.51 -3.71
N GLU A 49 9.90 -1.91 -4.71
CA GLU A 49 10.78 -2.61 -5.66
C GLU A 49 11.99 -3.25 -4.95
N GLU A 50 12.55 -2.57 -3.95
CA GLU A 50 13.75 -3.00 -3.24
C GLU A 50 13.45 -3.95 -2.06
N ASN A 51 12.31 -3.79 -1.38
CA ASN A 51 12.06 -4.41 -0.07
C ASN A 51 10.77 -5.25 0.01
N ALA A 52 9.79 -5.06 -0.87
CA ALA A 52 8.47 -5.69 -0.74
C ALA A 52 8.37 -7.04 -1.46
N GLY A 53 9.14 -8.03 -1.02
CA GLY A 53 9.07 -9.41 -1.54
C GLY A 53 7.71 -10.10 -1.35
N TYR A 54 6.81 -9.50 -0.56
CA TYR A 54 5.42 -9.95 -0.39
C TYR A 54 4.47 -9.46 -1.48
N LEU A 55 4.92 -8.57 -2.37
CA LEU A 55 4.12 -8.04 -3.47
C LEU A 55 4.40 -8.87 -4.74
N PRO A 56 3.45 -9.67 -5.25
CA PRO A 56 3.70 -10.51 -6.43
C PRO A 56 4.03 -9.72 -7.70
N THR A 57 3.53 -8.48 -7.81
CA THR A 57 3.73 -7.58 -8.94
C THR A 57 3.47 -6.13 -8.52
N MET A 58 4.28 -5.20 -9.05
CA MET A 58 4.11 -3.76 -8.83
C MET A 58 2.76 -3.23 -9.34
N THR A 59 2.09 -3.94 -10.26
CA THR A 59 0.74 -3.56 -10.73
C THR A 59 -0.30 -3.57 -9.62
N ILE A 60 -0.09 -4.33 -8.53
CA ILE A 60 -0.95 -4.31 -7.35
C ILE A 60 -0.79 -2.99 -6.59
N PHE A 61 0.44 -2.50 -6.48
CA PHE A 61 0.70 -1.17 -5.92
C PHE A 61 0.08 -0.08 -6.80
N ASP A 62 0.26 -0.13 -8.12
CA ASP A 62 -0.36 0.84 -9.04
C ASP A 62 -1.89 0.88 -8.87
N ALA A 63 -2.53 -0.29 -8.77
CA ALA A 63 -3.98 -0.37 -8.55
C ALA A 63 -4.39 0.22 -7.19
N ALA A 64 -3.68 -0.10 -6.11
CA ALA A 64 -3.93 0.46 -4.78
C ALA A 64 -3.70 1.98 -4.76
N TRP A 65 -2.69 2.47 -5.48
CA TRP A 65 -2.38 3.89 -5.61
C TRP A 65 -3.50 4.67 -6.28
N GLN A 66 -4.04 4.17 -7.39
CA GLN A 66 -5.19 4.80 -8.05
C GLN A 66 -6.41 4.86 -7.13
N GLN A 67 -6.68 3.80 -6.36
CA GLN A 67 -7.77 3.80 -5.40
C GLN A 67 -7.52 4.75 -4.21
N TYR A 68 -6.26 4.97 -3.82
CA TYR A 68 -5.89 5.97 -2.82
C TYR A 68 -6.18 7.37 -3.34
N LEU A 69 -5.70 7.72 -4.54
CA LEU A 69 -5.96 9.03 -5.16
C LEU A 69 -7.46 9.31 -5.31
N ALA A 70 -8.22 8.30 -5.75
CA ALA A 70 -9.67 8.42 -5.89
C ALA A 70 -10.39 8.64 -4.54
N ALA A 71 -9.87 8.11 -3.43
CA ALA A 71 -10.45 8.27 -2.10
C ALA A 71 -10.10 9.61 -1.44
N MET A 72 -9.08 10.32 -1.94
CA MET A 72 -8.62 11.62 -1.42
C MET A 72 -9.19 12.82 -2.18
N ASN A 73 -9.95 12.58 -3.26
CA ASN A 73 -10.77 13.58 -3.95
C ASN A 73 -12.07 13.85 -3.19
#